data_AF-A0A8I6X6Z4-F1
#
_entry.id   AF-A0A8I6X6Z4-F1
#
_cell.length_a   1.000
_cell.length_b   1.000
_cell.length_c   1.000
_cell.angle_alpha   90.00
_cell.angle_beta   90.00
_cell.angle_gamma   90.00
#
_symmetry.space_group_name_H-M   'P 1'
#
loop_
_entity.id
_entity.type
_entity.pdbx_description
1 polymer ?
#
loop_
_entity_poly.entity_id
_entity_poly.type
_entity_poly.pdbx_seq_one_letter_code
_entity_poly.pdbx_strand_id
1 'polypeptide(L)'
;MFFTELTKEASYIAGYFSTRVQHLLNLHVSSGLQRYIWRVRQCFIDDQQIMVQEGRLLINYVTMNAIAIRKILKKYDKVHGSVSGRDFRSKMQTEHTELLQSPWLIELGAFHLNCDSSEIDEPAGFFKNEFFKNFSCDLTATQPVMTMSISETMKYDYSLTCPICLDTIFNPYALSCGHLSCKGCSCGAASVYIFQGVRSAPPKAKCLVCREVGVFAHAVHMNELHLLIKTRTSRPKKVEVRSLEANCVKLYLSKNAYYIL
;
A
#
# COMPACT_ATOMS: atom_id res chain seq x y z
N MET A 1 6.70 -29.99 5.75
CA MET A 1 5.23 -30.02 5.55
C MET A 1 4.52 -28.90 6.32
N PHE A 2 4.82 -28.66 7.60
CA PHE A 2 4.12 -27.59 8.36
C PHE A 2 4.25 -26.18 7.74
N PHE A 3 5.47 -25.72 7.48
CA PHE A 3 5.69 -24.37 6.93
C PHE A 3 5.17 -24.20 5.50
N THR A 4 5.11 -25.27 4.71
CA THR A 4 4.56 -25.22 3.35
C THR A 4 3.05 -25.02 3.38
N GLU A 5 2.33 -25.73 4.25
CA GLU A 5 0.88 -25.51 4.45
C GLU A 5 0.60 -24.12 5.04
N LEU A 6 1.41 -23.67 6.00
CA LEU A 6 1.25 -22.33 6.57
C LEU A 6 1.47 -21.22 5.53
N THR A 7 2.43 -21.41 4.62
CA THR A 7 2.66 -20.48 3.49
C THR A 7 1.44 -20.44 2.57
N LYS A 8 0.88 -21.61 2.25
CA LYS A 8 -0.31 -21.73 1.40
C LYS A 8 -1.52 -21.02 2.01
N GLU A 9 -1.78 -21.23 3.30
CA GLU A 9 -2.84 -20.53 4.02
C GLU A 9 -2.62 -19.02 4.07
N ALA A 10 -1.39 -18.57 4.34
CA ALA A 10 -1.06 -17.14 4.31
C ALA A 10 -1.31 -16.52 2.92
N SER A 11 -0.98 -17.24 1.84
CA SER A 11 -1.26 -16.80 0.47
C SER A 11 -2.75 -16.73 0.17
N TYR A 12 -3.57 -17.68 0.64
CA TYR A 12 -5.03 -17.60 0.48
C TYR A 12 -5.63 -16.40 1.22
N ILE A 13 -5.20 -16.16 2.46
CA ILE A 13 -5.62 -15.00 3.25
C ILE A 13 -5.23 -13.70 2.53
N ALA A 14 -3.99 -13.61 2.05
CA ALA A 14 -3.50 -12.44 1.31
C ALA A 14 -4.28 -12.22 0.01
N GLY A 15 -4.58 -13.28 -0.73
CA GLY A 15 -5.34 -13.23 -1.98
C GLY A 15 -6.79 -12.78 -1.78
N TYR A 16 -7.49 -13.36 -0.80
CA TYR A 16 -8.84 -12.95 -0.42
C TYR A 16 -8.88 -11.48 0.01
N PHE A 17 -7.98 -11.09 0.91
CA PHE A 17 -7.87 -9.71 1.39
C PHE A 17 -7.63 -8.73 0.23
N SER A 18 -6.63 -9.00 -0.61
CA SER A 18 -6.27 -8.14 -1.74
C SER A 18 -7.44 -7.96 -2.72
N THR A 19 -8.11 -9.06 -3.06
CA THR A 19 -9.26 -9.03 -3.98
C THR A 19 -10.42 -8.21 -3.41
N ARG A 20 -10.71 -8.39 -2.12
CA ARG A 20 -11.82 -7.69 -1.47
C ARG A 20 -11.53 -6.20 -1.26
N VAL A 21 -10.31 -5.84 -0.88
CA VAL A 21 -9.86 -4.44 -0.81
C VAL A 21 -9.92 -3.79 -2.19
N GLN A 22 -9.42 -4.45 -3.24
CA GLN A 22 -9.49 -3.92 -4.59
C GLN A 22 -10.93 -3.68 -5.03
N HIS A 23 -11.86 -4.58 -4.70
CA HIS A 23 -13.28 -4.40 -4.98
C HIS A 23 -13.85 -3.17 -4.26
N LEU A 24 -13.58 -3.04 -2.95
CA LEU A 24 -14.02 -1.91 -2.14
C LEU A 24 -13.50 -0.57 -2.68
N LEU A 25 -12.20 -0.50 -2.99
CA LEU A 25 -11.55 0.73 -3.47
C LEU A 25 -11.97 1.11 -4.89
N ASN A 26 -12.24 0.13 -5.76
CA ASN A 26 -12.78 0.40 -7.09
C ASN A 26 -14.16 1.07 -7.02
N LEU A 27 -14.98 0.72 -6.01
CA LEU A 27 -16.26 1.39 -5.78
C LEU A 27 -16.04 2.85 -5.35
N HIS A 28 -15.06 3.10 -4.48
CA HIS A 28 -14.76 4.44 -3.98
C HIS A 28 -14.10 5.38 -5.02
N VAL A 29 -13.12 4.88 -5.80
CA VAL A 29 -12.29 5.68 -6.74
C VAL A 29 -12.96 5.92 -8.10
N SER A 30 -14.10 5.28 -8.38
CA SER A 30 -14.85 5.40 -9.64
C SER A 30 -15.33 6.84 -9.93
N SER A 31 -14.42 7.62 -10.52
CA SER A 31 -14.57 9.04 -10.83
C SER A 31 -15.08 9.22 -12.26
N GLY A 32 -16.25 9.83 -12.41
CA GLY A 32 -16.86 10.15 -13.71
C GLY A 32 -18.35 9.76 -13.77
N LEU A 33 -18.79 9.24 -14.92
CA LEU A 33 -20.17 8.78 -15.17
C LEU A 33 -20.65 7.72 -14.15
N GLN A 34 -19.75 6.92 -13.59
CA GLN A 34 -20.03 6.01 -12.47
C GLN A 34 -20.44 6.77 -11.21
N ARG A 35 -19.81 7.92 -10.91
CA ARG A 35 -20.21 8.83 -9.83
C ARG A 35 -21.59 9.45 -10.07
N TYR A 36 -21.97 9.68 -11.33
CA TYR A 36 -23.30 10.17 -11.70
C TYR A 36 -24.37 9.06 -11.63
N ILE A 37 -24.08 7.85 -12.13
CA ILE A 37 -24.95 6.67 -12.00
C ILE A 37 -25.09 6.27 -10.52
N TRP A 38 -24.02 6.39 -9.74
CA TRP A 38 -24.04 6.22 -8.29
C TRP A 38 -24.89 7.31 -7.63
N ARG A 39 -24.71 8.60 -7.97
CA ARG A 39 -25.58 9.69 -7.50
C ARG A 39 -27.06 9.52 -7.88
N VAL A 40 -27.37 8.97 -9.05
CA VAL A 40 -28.74 8.69 -9.50
C VAL A 40 -29.34 7.46 -8.80
N ARG A 41 -28.51 6.53 -8.33
CA ARG A 41 -28.92 5.41 -7.45
C ARG A 41 -28.95 5.80 -5.97
N GLN A 42 -28.30 6.90 -5.57
CA GLN A 42 -28.10 7.34 -4.19
C GLN A 42 -29.09 8.39 -3.72
N CYS A 43 -30.28 7.93 -3.36
CA CYS A 43 -31.11 8.64 -2.40
C CYS A 43 -30.75 8.34 -0.93
N PHE A 44 -29.65 7.64 -0.59
CA PHE A 44 -29.36 7.25 0.80
C PHE A 44 -27.89 7.38 1.23
N ILE A 45 -27.72 8.00 2.40
CA ILE A 45 -26.50 8.21 3.19
C ILE A 45 -25.89 6.88 3.70
N ASP A 46 -26.63 5.76 3.58
CA ASP A 46 -26.33 4.42 4.12
C ASP A 46 -25.12 3.74 3.45
N ASP A 47 -24.92 3.92 2.14
CA ASP A 47 -23.90 3.16 1.38
C ASP A 47 -22.44 3.53 1.74
N GLN A 48 -22.17 4.77 2.14
CA GLN A 48 -20.81 5.14 2.58
C GLN A 48 -20.47 4.52 3.93
N GLN A 49 -21.42 4.49 4.86
CA GLN A 49 -21.22 3.85 6.16
C GLN A 49 -21.00 2.36 6.01
N ILE A 50 -21.71 1.70 5.07
CA ILE A 50 -21.49 0.29 4.74
C ILE A 50 -20.08 0.05 4.19
N MET A 51 -19.59 0.89 3.28
CA MET A 51 -18.22 0.75 2.74
C MET A 51 -17.14 0.97 3.80
N VAL A 52 -17.30 1.99 4.65
CA VAL A 52 -16.36 2.22 5.76
C VAL A 52 -16.45 1.04 6.74
N GLN A 53 -17.65 0.55 7.06
CA GLN A 53 -17.87 -0.64 7.88
C GLN A 53 -17.14 -1.87 7.30
N GLU A 54 -17.24 -2.09 6.00
CA GLU A 54 -16.55 -3.17 5.31
C GLU A 54 -15.03 -3.02 5.39
N GLY A 55 -14.50 -1.81 5.16
CA GLY A 55 -13.09 -1.50 5.34
C GLY A 55 -12.60 -1.84 6.75
N ARG A 56 -13.41 -1.56 7.78
CA ARG A 56 -13.13 -1.96 9.17
C ARG A 56 -12.95 -3.46 9.32
N LEU A 57 -13.91 -4.22 8.77
CA LEU A 57 -13.91 -5.67 8.88
C LEU A 57 -12.69 -6.26 8.18
N LEU A 58 -12.25 -5.67 7.07
CA LEU A 58 -11.04 -6.09 6.35
C LEU A 58 -9.75 -5.82 7.13
N ILE A 59 -9.63 -4.65 7.78
CA ILE A 59 -8.49 -4.33 8.67
C ILE A 59 -8.44 -5.33 9.83
N ASN A 60 -9.58 -5.61 10.46
CA ASN A 60 -9.68 -6.58 11.55
C ASN A 60 -9.32 -7.99 11.07
N TYR A 61 -9.84 -8.39 9.92
CA TYR A 61 -9.56 -9.70 9.30
C TYR A 61 -8.06 -9.90 9.10
N VAL A 62 -7.37 -8.99 8.43
CA VAL A 62 -5.93 -9.16 8.15
C VAL A 62 -5.10 -9.08 9.42
N THR A 63 -5.47 -8.23 10.37
CA THR A 63 -4.82 -8.09 11.68
C THR A 63 -4.90 -9.38 12.51
N MET A 64 -6.11 -9.93 12.63
CA MET A 64 -6.34 -11.17 13.38
C MET A 64 -5.60 -12.35 12.76
N ASN A 65 -5.61 -12.46 11.44
CA ASN A 65 -4.85 -13.50 10.73
C ASN A 65 -3.34 -13.35 10.92
N ALA A 66 -2.80 -12.12 10.85
CA ALA A 66 -1.38 -11.88 11.10
C ALA A 66 -0.97 -12.22 12.54
N ILE A 67 -1.80 -11.88 13.53
CA ILE A 67 -1.58 -12.24 14.94
C ILE A 67 -1.65 -13.77 15.11
N ALA A 68 -2.61 -14.43 14.48
CA ALA A 68 -2.77 -15.88 14.55
C ALA A 68 -1.54 -16.59 14.00
N ILE A 69 -1.06 -16.23 12.80
CA ILE A 69 0.17 -16.78 12.20
C ILE A 69 1.36 -16.57 13.15
N ARG A 70 1.52 -15.37 13.73
CA ARG A 70 2.59 -15.10 14.71
C ARG A 70 2.50 -15.98 15.95
N LYS A 71 1.30 -16.20 16.48
CA LYS A 71 1.07 -17.09 17.63
C LYS A 71 1.36 -18.54 17.28
N ILE A 72 0.98 -19.00 16.09
CA ILE A 72 1.26 -20.35 15.58
C ILE A 72 2.77 -20.57 15.49
N LEU A 73 3.52 -19.64 14.91
CA LEU A 73 4.98 -19.73 14.80
C LEU A 73 5.66 -19.76 16.18
N LYS A 74 5.23 -18.90 17.11
CA LYS A 74 5.73 -18.93 18.51
C LYS A 74 5.43 -20.26 19.20
N LYS A 75 4.23 -20.83 18.99
CA LYS A 75 3.84 -22.11 19.57
C LYS A 75 4.65 -23.25 18.96
N TYR A 76 4.93 -23.22 17.66
CA TYR A 76 5.79 -24.19 16.98
C TYR A 76 7.17 -24.25 17.62
N ASP A 77 7.83 -23.09 17.78
CA ASP A 77 9.15 -23.00 18.41
C ASP A 77 9.13 -23.49 19.85
N LYS A 78 8.09 -23.13 20.62
CA LYS A 78 7.93 -23.58 22.00
C LYS A 78 7.76 -25.10 22.13
N VAL A 79 7.04 -25.73 21.20
CA VAL A 79 6.78 -27.19 21.23
C VAL A 79 8.00 -27.99 20.76
N HIS A 80 8.73 -27.50 19.76
CA HIS A 80 9.86 -28.22 19.17
C HIS A 80 11.21 -27.82 19.75
N GLY A 81 11.27 -26.86 20.68
CA GLY A 81 12.52 -26.32 21.21
C GLY A 81 13.41 -25.69 20.12
N SER A 82 12.81 -25.21 19.03
CA SER A 82 13.50 -24.78 17.82
C SER A 82 13.44 -23.26 17.63
N VAL A 83 14.16 -22.77 16.62
CA VAL A 83 14.08 -21.37 16.16
C VAL A 83 13.48 -21.22 14.76
N SER A 84 13.07 -22.34 14.15
CA SER A 84 12.58 -22.42 12.77
C SER A 84 11.34 -21.55 12.52
N GLY A 85 10.48 -21.36 13.51
CA GLY A 85 9.31 -20.47 13.42
C GLY A 85 9.70 -18.99 13.33
N ARG A 86 10.75 -18.58 14.06
CA ARG A 86 11.35 -17.24 13.90
C ARG A 86 12.01 -17.07 12.54
N ASP A 87 12.81 -18.04 12.10
CA ASP A 87 13.49 -17.99 10.80
C ASP A 87 12.49 -17.92 9.65
N PHE A 88 11.41 -18.70 9.74
CA PHE A 88 10.30 -18.65 8.78
C PHE A 88 9.63 -17.27 8.75
N ARG A 89 9.41 -16.64 9.91
CA ARG A 89 8.85 -15.28 9.97
C ARG A 89 9.78 -14.26 9.33
N SER A 90 11.08 -14.33 9.61
CA SER A 90 12.07 -13.45 8.97
C SER A 90 12.09 -13.67 7.46
N LYS A 91 11.97 -14.91 7.00
CA LYS A 91 11.83 -15.25 5.58
C LYS A 91 10.59 -14.60 4.95
N MET A 92 9.43 -14.66 5.60
CA MET A 92 8.21 -14.00 5.10
C MET A 92 8.37 -12.49 4.95
N GLN A 93 9.14 -11.85 5.84
CA GLN A 93 9.42 -10.42 5.78
C GLN A 93 10.34 -10.08 4.61
N THR A 94 11.40 -10.87 4.40
CA THR A 94 12.34 -10.67 3.29
C THR A 94 11.71 -10.96 1.93
N GLU A 95 10.76 -11.90 1.87
CA GLU A 95 10.03 -12.23 0.64
C GLU A 95 8.81 -11.34 0.42
N HIS A 96 8.59 -10.33 1.27
CA HIS A 96 7.45 -9.40 1.19
C HIS A 96 6.08 -10.11 1.18
N THR A 97 5.99 -11.28 1.82
CA THR A 97 4.75 -12.07 1.95
C THR A 97 4.07 -11.87 3.30
N GLU A 98 4.61 -11.01 4.17
CA GLU A 98 3.96 -10.67 5.44
C GLU A 98 2.66 -9.86 5.19
N LEU A 99 1.54 -10.37 5.72
CA LEU A 99 0.20 -9.80 5.53
C LEU A 99 0.12 -8.30 5.89
N LEU A 100 0.83 -7.89 6.95
CA LEU A 100 0.82 -6.51 7.44
C LEU A 100 1.74 -5.57 6.66
N GLN A 101 2.49 -6.06 5.68
CA GLN A 101 3.27 -5.22 4.75
C GLN A 101 2.64 -5.18 3.36
N SER A 102 1.42 -5.71 3.21
CA SER A 102 0.70 -5.71 1.95
C SER A 102 0.42 -4.28 1.47
N PRO A 103 0.70 -3.94 0.20
CA PRO A 103 0.30 -2.67 -0.38
C PRO A 103 -1.20 -2.36 -0.21
N TRP A 104 -2.04 -3.38 -0.27
CA TRP A 104 -3.49 -3.21 -0.10
C TRP A 104 -3.87 -2.75 1.31
N LEU A 105 -3.09 -3.09 2.34
CA LEU A 105 -3.31 -2.59 3.68
C LEU A 105 -2.96 -1.10 3.80
N ILE A 106 -1.91 -0.65 3.09
CA ILE A 106 -1.53 0.75 3.04
C ILE A 106 -2.61 1.58 2.33
N GLU A 107 -3.14 1.09 1.20
CA GLU A 107 -4.28 1.73 0.54
C GLU A 107 -5.53 1.78 1.42
N LEU A 108 -5.84 0.68 2.11
CA LEU A 108 -7.00 0.63 3.01
C LEU A 108 -6.85 1.56 4.22
N GLY A 109 -5.63 1.69 4.75
CA GLY A 109 -5.30 2.67 5.78
C GLY A 109 -5.43 4.12 5.27
N ALA A 110 -5.03 4.38 4.02
CA ALA A 110 -5.23 5.68 3.40
C ALA A 110 -6.70 6.01 3.16
N PHE A 111 -7.49 5.05 2.68
CA PHE A 111 -8.94 5.15 2.52
C PHE A 111 -9.60 5.54 3.85
N HIS A 112 -9.27 4.81 4.91
CA HIS A 112 -9.77 5.07 6.25
C HIS A 112 -9.46 6.51 6.72
N LEU A 113 -8.20 6.93 6.58
CA LEU A 113 -7.77 8.29 6.94
C LEU A 113 -8.39 9.40 6.10
N ASN A 114 -8.85 9.08 4.88
CA ASN A 114 -9.60 9.99 4.01
C ASN A 114 -11.09 10.07 4.42
N CYS A 115 -11.65 8.99 4.97
CA CYS A 115 -13.05 8.92 5.41
C CYS A 115 -13.28 9.47 6.83
N ASP A 116 -12.30 9.37 7.72
CA ASP A 116 -12.41 9.80 9.13
C ASP A 116 -12.59 11.32 9.34
N SER A 117 -12.54 12.13 8.29
CA SER A 117 -12.76 13.59 8.40
C SER A 117 -14.22 13.99 8.68
N SER A 118 -15.17 13.05 8.69
CA SER A 118 -16.53 13.29 9.15
C SER A 118 -16.68 12.84 10.60
N GLU A 119 -16.62 13.80 11.54
CA GLU A 119 -17.08 13.60 12.92
C GLU A 119 -18.54 13.15 12.89
N ILE A 120 -18.77 11.86 13.09
CA ILE A 120 -20.09 11.34 13.46
C ILE A 120 -19.89 10.65 14.80
N ASP A 121 -20.48 11.23 15.83
CA ASP A 121 -20.63 10.63 17.15
C ASP A 121 -21.38 9.29 16.99
N GLU A 122 -20.66 8.18 17.10
CA GLU A 122 -21.25 6.84 17.06
C GLU A 122 -21.78 6.43 18.45
N PRO A 123 -23.00 5.86 18.53
CA PRO A 123 -23.66 5.53 19.78
C PRO A 123 -23.05 4.30 20.46
N ALA A 124 -23.11 4.30 21.79
CA ALA A 124 -22.52 3.28 22.66
C ALA A 124 -23.09 1.87 22.42
N GLY A 125 -22.35 1.05 21.66
CA GLY A 125 -22.65 -0.36 21.41
C GLY A 125 -21.42 -1.25 21.60
N PHE A 126 -21.66 -2.48 22.06
CA PHE A 126 -20.75 -3.51 22.59
C PHE A 126 -19.51 -3.89 21.74
N PHE A 127 -19.33 -3.34 20.54
CA PHE A 127 -18.11 -3.44 19.72
C PHE A 127 -17.34 -2.11 19.72
N LYS A 128 -16.78 -1.71 20.87
CA LYS A 128 -15.67 -0.74 20.87
C LYS A 128 -14.49 -1.39 20.16
N ASN A 129 -14.45 -1.33 18.83
CA ASN A 129 -13.30 -1.73 18.04
C ASN A 129 -12.22 -0.67 18.25
N GLU A 130 -11.44 -0.80 19.32
CA GLU A 130 -10.22 -0.02 19.60
C GLU A 130 -9.22 -0.02 18.43
N PHE A 131 -9.41 -0.90 17.44
CA PHE A 131 -8.57 -0.95 16.25
C PHE A 131 -8.79 0.19 15.23
N PHE A 132 -9.84 1.01 15.42
CA PHE A 132 -10.23 2.07 14.48
C PHE A 132 -9.38 3.34 14.57
N LYS A 133 -8.71 3.59 15.69
CA LYS A 133 -7.80 4.74 15.84
C LYS A 133 -6.34 4.39 15.58
N ASN A 134 -6.09 3.33 14.80
CA ASN A 134 -4.76 2.76 14.68
C ASN A 134 -3.93 3.35 13.55
N PHE A 135 -4.57 3.96 12.56
CA PHE A 135 -3.85 4.61 11.47
C PHE A 135 -3.61 6.07 11.82
N SER A 136 -2.36 6.50 11.67
CA SER A 136 -1.98 7.90 11.68
C SER A 136 -1.05 8.16 10.51
N CYS A 137 -0.97 9.41 10.07
CA CYS A 137 -0.08 9.79 9.00
C CYS A 137 0.51 11.15 9.34
N ASP A 138 1.82 11.15 9.55
CA ASP A 138 2.63 12.33 9.79
C ASP A 138 3.39 12.67 8.51
N LEU A 139 3.09 13.85 7.96
CA LEU A 139 3.72 14.38 6.76
C LEU A 139 4.57 15.62 7.06
N THR A 140 4.58 16.10 8.31
CA THR A 140 5.33 17.29 8.74
C THR A 140 6.69 16.92 9.32
N ALA A 141 6.88 15.68 9.75
CA ALA A 141 8.17 15.14 10.13
C ALA A 141 9.20 15.15 8.97
N THR A 142 10.49 15.14 9.33
CA THR A 142 11.62 15.06 8.38
C THR A 142 11.56 13.82 7.47
N GLN A 143 10.82 12.78 7.88
CA GLN A 143 10.43 11.66 7.04
C GLN A 143 8.92 11.45 7.12
N PRO A 144 8.17 11.54 6.01
CA PRO A 144 6.74 11.28 6.01
C PRO A 144 6.48 9.78 6.26
N VAL A 145 5.61 9.46 7.21
CA VAL A 145 5.31 8.09 7.64
C VAL A 145 3.81 7.92 7.85
N MET A 146 3.28 6.81 7.37
CA MET A 146 1.99 6.29 7.79
C MET A 146 2.23 5.20 8.83
N THR A 147 1.63 5.32 10.01
CA THR A 147 1.76 4.35 11.10
C THR A 147 0.46 3.60 11.29
N MET A 148 0.56 2.29 11.50
CA MET A 148 -0.53 1.42 11.95
C MET A 148 -0.19 0.80 13.30
N SER A 149 -0.93 1.11 14.36
CA SER A 149 -0.72 0.56 15.70
C SER A 149 -1.70 -0.55 16.04
N ILE A 150 -1.32 -1.83 16.01
CA ILE A 150 -2.24 -2.93 16.39
C ILE A 150 -2.40 -3.00 17.92
N SER A 151 -1.36 -2.67 18.66
CA SER A 151 -1.34 -2.55 20.13
C SER A 151 -0.27 -1.55 20.53
N GLU A 152 -0.22 -1.17 21.81
CA GLU A 152 0.84 -0.31 22.36
C GLU A 152 2.26 -0.83 22.06
N THR A 153 2.39 -2.14 21.89
CA THR A 153 3.66 -2.85 21.65
C THR A 153 3.90 -3.25 20.19
N MET A 154 2.90 -3.11 19.30
CA MET A 154 2.99 -3.60 17.93
C MET A 154 2.54 -2.51 16.94
N LYS A 155 3.52 -1.72 16.49
CA LYS A 155 3.36 -0.64 15.51
C LYS A 155 4.07 -0.99 14.19
N TYR A 156 3.49 -0.56 13.08
CA TYR A 156 4.05 -0.68 11.73
C TYR A 156 4.16 0.70 11.13
N ASP A 157 5.38 1.08 10.78
CA ASP A 157 5.67 2.34 10.14
C ASP A 157 5.94 2.10 8.66
N TYR A 158 5.12 2.70 7.81
CA TYR A 158 5.27 2.70 6.37
C TYR A 158 5.90 4.03 5.95
N SER A 159 7.15 3.99 5.51
CA SER A 159 7.81 5.19 4.98
C SER A 159 7.14 5.63 3.69
N LEU A 160 6.69 6.89 3.67
CA LEU A 160 6.13 7.55 2.49
C LEU A 160 7.19 8.36 1.75
N THR A 161 8.46 8.03 1.95
CA THR A 161 9.61 8.64 1.25
C THR A 161 9.98 7.79 0.05
N CYS A 162 10.17 8.43 -1.10
CA CYS A 162 10.58 7.71 -2.29
C CYS A 162 12.06 7.33 -2.18
N PRO A 163 12.42 6.05 -2.35
CA PRO A 163 13.83 5.62 -2.25
C PRO A 163 14.71 6.15 -3.40
N ILE A 164 14.12 6.77 -4.42
CA ILE A 164 14.82 7.23 -5.62
C ILE A 164 15.03 8.75 -5.58
N CYS A 165 13.98 9.53 -5.31
CA CYS A 165 14.11 10.99 -5.23
C CYS A 165 14.30 11.51 -3.79
N LEU A 166 14.20 10.65 -2.77
CA LEU A 166 14.35 10.98 -1.34
C LEU A 166 13.34 12.01 -0.81
N ASP A 167 12.39 12.41 -1.64
CA ASP A 167 11.25 13.26 -1.27
C ASP A 167 10.01 12.41 -0.93
N THR A 168 8.99 13.05 -0.33
CA THR A 168 7.64 12.49 -0.17
C THR A 168 7.12 11.91 -1.48
N ILE A 169 6.60 10.69 -1.45
CA ILE A 169 6.15 10.00 -2.65
C ILE A 169 5.00 10.76 -3.32
N PHE A 170 5.17 11.01 -4.63
CA PHE A 170 4.15 11.62 -5.48
C PHE A 170 3.62 10.59 -6.47
N ASN A 171 2.29 10.47 -6.54
CA ASN A 171 1.59 9.46 -7.34
C ASN A 171 2.17 8.04 -7.10
N PRO A 172 2.05 7.51 -5.86
CA PRO A 172 2.68 6.27 -5.41
C PRO A 172 2.29 5.03 -6.23
N TYR A 173 3.29 4.20 -6.53
CA TYR A 173 3.14 2.85 -7.03
C TYR A 173 3.81 1.88 -6.06
N ALA A 174 3.10 0.82 -5.69
CA ALA A 174 3.66 -0.33 -5.00
C ALA A 174 4.08 -1.38 -6.03
N LEU A 175 5.36 -1.74 -6.01
CA LEU A 175 5.85 -2.87 -6.79
C LEU A 175 5.41 -4.19 -6.15
N SER A 176 5.44 -5.29 -6.90
CA SER A 176 5.07 -6.61 -6.34
C SER A 176 6.00 -7.08 -5.22
N CYS A 177 7.22 -6.53 -5.13
CA CYS A 177 8.12 -6.68 -3.99
C CYS A 177 7.79 -5.75 -2.81
N GLY A 178 6.60 -5.16 -2.73
CA GLY A 178 6.17 -4.28 -1.64
C GLY A 178 6.77 -2.87 -1.61
N HIS A 179 7.85 -2.60 -2.35
CA HIS A 179 8.50 -1.29 -2.35
C HIS A 179 7.65 -0.20 -3.03
N LEU A 180 7.50 0.93 -2.34
CA LEU A 180 6.77 2.11 -2.82
C LEU A 180 7.71 3.08 -3.52
N SER A 181 7.28 3.64 -4.65
CA SER A 181 8.01 4.70 -5.36
C SER A 181 7.07 5.62 -6.14
N CYS A 182 7.53 6.82 -6.50
CA CYS A 182 6.77 7.74 -7.36
C CYS A 182 6.60 7.14 -8.76
N LYS A 183 5.44 7.34 -9.41
CA LYS A 183 5.20 6.90 -10.81
C LYS A 183 6.37 7.26 -11.74
N GLY A 184 6.83 8.52 -11.69
CA GLY A 184 7.94 8.99 -12.52
C GLY A 184 9.26 8.26 -12.22
N CYS A 185 9.54 8.01 -10.95
CA CYS A 185 10.74 7.30 -10.52
C CYS A 185 10.70 5.81 -10.91
N SER A 186 9.55 5.15 -10.77
CA SER A 186 9.36 3.76 -11.20
C SER A 186 9.49 3.63 -12.72
N CYS A 187 8.89 4.55 -13.49
CA CYS A 187 9.03 4.59 -14.95
C CYS A 187 10.48 4.82 -15.39
N GLY A 188 11.17 5.77 -14.75
CA GLY A 188 12.60 6.02 -14.99
C GLY A 188 13.47 4.80 -14.69
N ALA A 189 13.23 4.14 -13.55
CA ALA A 189 13.91 2.91 -13.16
C ALA A 189 13.70 1.76 -14.17
N ALA A 190 12.48 1.63 -14.68
CA ALA A 190 12.12 0.64 -15.68
C ALA A 190 12.49 1.02 -17.11
N SER A 191 13.08 2.21 -17.34
CA SER A 191 13.40 2.75 -18.67
C SER A 191 12.20 2.85 -19.61
N VAL A 192 11.01 3.10 -19.05
CA VAL A 192 9.75 3.30 -19.79
C VAL A 192 9.27 4.74 -19.68
N TYR A 193 8.52 5.18 -20.68
CA TYR A 193 7.94 6.52 -20.62
C TYR A 193 6.79 6.58 -19.62
N ILE A 194 6.64 7.73 -18.94
CA ILE A 194 5.59 7.94 -17.93
C ILE A 194 4.18 7.71 -18.49
N PHE A 195 3.95 8.05 -19.76
CA PHE A 195 2.66 7.85 -20.43
C PHE A 195 2.37 6.38 -20.75
N GLN A 196 3.39 5.55 -20.97
CA GLN A 196 3.24 4.10 -21.14
C GLN A 196 2.88 3.43 -19.80
N GLY A 197 3.25 4.06 -18.68
CA GLY A 197 2.96 3.58 -17.34
C GLY A 197 3.93 2.50 -16.85
N VAL A 198 3.89 2.27 -15.54
CA VAL A 198 4.84 1.41 -14.83
C VAL A 198 4.74 -0.05 -15.27
N ARG A 199 3.54 -0.53 -15.60
CA ARG A 199 3.30 -1.92 -16.01
C ARG A 199 3.83 -2.27 -17.40
N SER A 200 4.19 -1.27 -18.20
CA SER A 200 4.81 -1.47 -19.52
C SER A 200 6.31 -1.78 -19.44
N ALA A 201 6.86 -1.89 -18.23
CA ALA A 201 8.25 -2.23 -17.98
C ALA A 201 8.62 -3.60 -18.59
N PRO A 202 9.85 -3.76 -19.11
CA PRO A 202 10.31 -5.06 -19.59
C PRO A 202 10.40 -6.05 -18.40
N PRO A 203 10.13 -7.35 -18.62
CA PRO A 203 10.19 -8.36 -17.55
C PRO A 203 11.55 -8.45 -16.83
N LYS A 204 12.63 -8.01 -17.49
CA LYS A 204 14.00 -7.98 -16.96
C LYS A 204 14.28 -6.77 -16.06
N ALA A 205 13.36 -5.81 -15.97
CA ALA A 205 13.53 -4.63 -15.11
C ALA A 205 13.57 -5.05 -13.64
N LYS A 206 14.43 -4.38 -12.86
CA LYS A 206 14.70 -4.72 -11.47
C LYS A 206 14.23 -3.62 -10.52
N CYS A 207 13.78 -4.01 -9.32
CA CYS A 207 13.55 -3.06 -8.24
C CYS A 207 14.84 -2.30 -7.90
N LEU A 208 14.80 -0.98 -7.74
CA LEU A 208 15.97 -0.21 -7.31
C LEU A 208 16.34 -0.41 -5.83
N VAL A 209 15.42 -0.95 -5.03
CA VAL A 209 15.65 -1.22 -3.61
C VAL A 209 16.16 -2.65 -3.39
N CYS A 210 15.36 -3.66 -3.74
CA CYS A 210 15.71 -5.07 -3.49
C CYS A 210 16.35 -5.80 -4.69
N ARG A 211 16.46 -5.17 -5.86
CA ARG A 211 17.03 -5.76 -7.10
C ARG A 211 16.29 -6.98 -7.65
N GLU A 212 15.12 -7.31 -7.10
CA GLU A 212 14.26 -8.37 -7.61
C GLU A 212 13.75 -8.04 -9.03
N VAL A 213 13.70 -9.05 -9.89
CA VAL A 213 13.40 -8.94 -11.32
C VAL A 213 11.90 -9.12 -11.55
N GLY A 214 11.33 -8.42 -12.53
CA GLY A 214 9.93 -8.62 -12.93
C GLY A 214 8.91 -7.96 -11.99
N VAL A 215 9.38 -7.14 -11.05
CA VAL A 215 8.52 -6.58 -9.98
C VAL A 215 7.47 -5.58 -10.47
N PHE A 216 7.63 -5.04 -11.68
CA PHE A 216 6.81 -3.99 -12.26
C PHE A 216 5.52 -4.50 -12.93
N ALA A 217 5.46 -5.77 -13.33
CA ALA A 217 4.34 -6.34 -14.08
C ALA A 217 3.00 -6.22 -13.33
N HIS A 218 3.04 -6.45 -12.01
CA HIS A 218 1.88 -6.41 -11.12
C HIS A 218 1.90 -5.18 -10.20
N ALA A 219 2.54 -4.08 -10.62
CA ALA A 219 2.58 -2.88 -9.80
C ALA A 219 1.16 -2.33 -9.55
N VAL A 220 0.88 -2.02 -8.28
CA VAL A 220 -0.39 -1.46 -7.82
C VAL A 220 -0.27 0.05 -7.76
N HIS A 221 -1.21 0.75 -8.38
CA HIS A 221 -1.32 2.20 -8.27
C HIS A 221 -2.08 2.54 -6.99
N MET A 222 -1.46 3.35 -6.13
CA MET A 222 -1.93 3.63 -4.78
C MET A 222 -2.76 4.93 -4.79
N ASN A 223 -4.05 4.81 -5.11
CA ASN A 223 -4.94 5.96 -5.35
C ASN A 223 -5.31 6.70 -4.07
N GLU A 224 -5.73 5.98 -3.04
CA GLU A 224 -6.14 6.58 -1.78
C GLU A 224 -4.95 7.20 -1.07
N LEU A 225 -3.78 6.54 -1.13
CA LEU A 225 -2.55 7.10 -0.60
C LEU A 225 -2.15 8.38 -1.35
N HIS A 226 -2.32 8.41 -2.67
CA HIS A 226 -2.09 9.63 -3.45
C HIS A 226 -3.01 10.76 -3.00
N LEU A 227 -4.31 10.48 -2.85
CA LEU A 227 -5.32 11.45 -2.40
C LEU A 227 -5.02 11.96 -0.99
N LEU A 228 -4.64 11.07 -0.07
CA LEU A 228 -4.28 11.40 1.30
C LEU A 228 -3.10 12.39 1.34
N ILE A 229 -2.01 12.05 0.65
CA ILE A 229 -0.81 12.89 0.58
C ILE A 229 -1.15 14.24 -0.06
N LYS A 230 -1.92 14.23 -1.16
CA LYS A 230 -2.32 15.46 -1.87
C LYS A 230 -3.20 16.37 -1.01
N THR A 231 -4.10 15.81 -0.21
CA THR A 231 -5.04 16.57 0.61
C THR A 231 -4.34 17.17 1.84
N ARG A 232 -3.39 16.44 2.41
CA ARG A 232 -2.67 16.85 3.63
C ARG A 232 -1.41 17.68 3.36
N THR A 233 -0.88 17.69 2.14
CA THR A 233 0.24 18.55 1.76
C THR A 233 -0.24 19.74 0.93
N SER A 234 -0.14 20.95 1.49
CA SER A 234 -0.39 22.22 0.79
C SER A 234 0.70 22.57 -0.24
N ARG A 235 1.28 21.59 -0.95
CA ARG A 235 2.40 21.84 -1.88
C ARG A 235 1.90 22.47 -3.18
N PRO A 236 2.46 23.61 -3.63
CA PRO A 236 2.06 24.24 -4.88
C PRO A 236 2.51 23.41 -6.10
N LYS A 237 1.70 23.46 -7.17
CA LYS A 237 1.86 22.79 -8.49
C LYS A 237 3.25 22.87 -9.16
N LYS A 238 4.19 23.67 -8.64
CA LYS A 238 5.53 23.90 -9.21
C LYS A 238 6.50 22.70 -9.09
N VAL A 239 6.31 21.80 -8.12
CA VAL A 239 7.15 20.57 -7.97
C VAL A 239 6.70 19.47 -8.95
N GLU A 240 5.41 19.45 -9.28
CA GLU A 240 4.78 18.53 -10.23
C GLU A 240 5.38 18.69 -11.64
N VAL A 241 5.62 19.95 -12.05
CA VAL A 241 6.21 20.29 -13.36
C VAL A 241 7.72 20.01 -13.39
N ARG A 242 8.48 20.37 -12.35
CA ARG A 242 9.93 20.14 -12.30
C ARG A 242 10.32 18.66 -12.29
N SER A 243 9.51 17.80 -11.66
CA SER A 243 9.75 16.34 -11.65
C SER A 243 9.42 15.67 -12.99
N LEU A 244 8.44 16.18 -13.74
CA LEU A 244 8.15 15.72 -15.10
C LEU A 244 9.22 16.18 -16.09
N GLU A 245 9.66 17.44 -16.00
CA GLU A 245 10.68 18.03 -16.88
C GLU A 245 12.07 17.41 -16.65
N ALA A 246 12.53 17.30 -15.40
CA ALA A 246 13.84 16.73 -15.10
C ALA A 246 13.95 15.24 -15.48
N ASN A 247 12.85 14.48 -15.39
CA ASN A 247 12.81 13.07 -15.77
C ASN A 247 12.69 12.87 -17.28
N CYS A 248 11.96 13.72 -18.00
CA CYS A 248 11.99 13.74 -19.47
C CYS A 248 13.40 14.05 -19.99
N VAL A 249 14.09 15.03 -19.40
CA VAL A 249 15.46 15.41 -19.81
C VAL A 249 16.48 14.30 -19.50
N LYS A 250 16.40 13.66 -18.32
CA LYS A 250 17.29 12.52 -17.98
C LYS A 250 17.07 11.30 -18.88
N LEU A 251 15.82 10.99 -19.25
CA LEU A 251 15.49 9.90 -20.19
C LEU A 251 15.90 10.22 -21.64
N TYR A 252 15.85 11.48 -22.04
CA TYR A 252 16.31 11.93 -23.36
C TYR A 252 17.84 11.83 -23.48
N LEU A 253 18.57 12.24 -22.43
CA LEU A 253 20.03 12.18 -22.40
C LEU A 253 20.56 10.75 -22.28
N SER A 254 19.91 9.87 -21.50
CA SER A 254 20.36 8.47 -21.37
C SER A 254 20.12 7.62 -22.62
N LYS A 255 19.11 7.95 -23.44
CA LYS A 255 18.88 7.30 -24.73
C LYS A 255 19.77 7.83 -25.87
N ASN A 256 20.14 9.12 -25.83
CA ASN A 256 20.97 9.74 -26.86
C ASN A 256 22.48 9.74 -26.55
N ALA A 257 22.90 9.38 -25.33
CA ALA A 257 24.31 9.19 -25.00
C ALA A 257 24.97 8.01 -25.76
N TYR A 258 24.18 7.16 -26.42
CA TYR A 258 24.67 6.07 -27.28
C TYR A 258 24.78 6.45 -28.77
N TYR A 259 24.51 7.71 -29.14
CA TYR A 259 24.62 8.22 -30.53
C TYR A 259 25.61 9.39 -30.67
N ILE A 260 26.41 9.67 -29.63
CA ILE A 260 27.49 10.66 -29.67
C ILE A 260 28.79 10.00 -29.19
N LEU A 261 29.25 9.00 -29.95
CA LEU A 261 30.65 8.57 -30.06
C LEU A 261 30.85 7.99 -31.45
#